data_AF-A0A6B0VB54-F1
#
_entry.id   AF-A0A6B0VB54-F1
#
_cell.length_a   1.000
_cell.length_b   1.000
_cell.length_c   1.000
_cell.angle_alpha   90.00
_cell.angle_beta   90.00
_cell.angle_gamma   90.00
#
_symmetry.space_group_name_H-M   'P 1'
#
loop_
_entity.id
_entity.type
_entity.pdbx_description
1 polymer ?
#
loop_
_entity_poly.entity_id
_entity_poly.type
_entity_poly.pdbx_seq_one_letter_code
_entity_poly.pdbx_strand_id
1 'polypeptide(L)'
;MRNGTLILDEIKVWKAVSFNCHTHKLDGFIDYGDGSSEQGGAADHAQVLMFVPLFHNWVQPIASFATRNAAFGTVPAQLVLQAILELGKQNAVVVAVISDGATTNKAMWSKFGISGKLDCPRHKVPHPCDHHLTLYFLCDTPHLIKCIRNHLHRHRYGMIGEHKIDFKHYKLLYEADGGHQVRAVPKLTREHVDPDNLRKMNVRLAVQLFSRTTALGLSMHSRLKYLGLEDCAGTTHFTALVNDLFDALNAKLPARGVKEGSEEITTITEFLELVNITEQNNRSRGTYMFASQVTMESLRVTPASARDLITELLDSGAEYVLTEKLNQDPLERFFGMIRSFGGDEDHRSIISFSHIYRLLSLYTPIKACIHGSVTGESTYVLATMEEAPGCQSSRAGCPGPPTLVVACRSELSVRVRVQAC
;
A
#
# COMPACT_ATOMS: atom_id res chain seq x y z
N MET A 1 -3.92 -21.48 -9.14
CA MET A 1 -4.15 -20.61 -7.96
C MET A 1 -3.80 -19.18 -8.34
N ARG A 2 -4.49 -18.20 -7.74
CA ARG A 2 -4.19 -16.78 -7.98
C ARG A 2 -3.38 -16.24 -6.81
N ASN A 3 -2.08 -16.10 -7.00
CA ASN A 3 -1.20 -15.50 -5.99
C ASN A 3 -1.35 -13.97 -6.05
N GLY A 4 -1.61 -13.36 -4.90
CA GLY A 4 -1.81 -11.92 -4.80
C GLY A 4 -1.52 -11.36 -3.43
N THR A 5 -1.53 -10.04 -3.34
CA THR A 5 -1.37 -9.30 -2.10
C THR A 5 -2.72 -8.81 -1.59
N LEU A 6 -2.86 -8.73 -0.27
CA LEU A 6 -3.99 -8.13 0.41
C LEU A 6 -3.55 -6.77 0.94
N ILE A 7 -4.11 -5.70 0.38
CA ILE A 7 -3.79 -4.34 0.75
C ILE A 7 -4.91 -3.72 1.58
N LEU A 8 -4.56 -2.96 2.61
CA LEU A 8 -5.52 -2.34 3.52
C LEU A 8 -5.15 -0.91 3.90
N ASP A 9 -6.14 -0.02 3.86
CA ASP A 9 -6.02 1.36 4.30
C ASP A 9 -7.40 1.94 4.63
N GLU A 10 -7.43 3.04 5.36
CA GLU A 10 -8.63 3.73 5.80
C GLU A 10 -8.82 5.05 5.03
N ILE A 11 -10.06 5.33 4.61
CA ILE A 11 -10.44 6.62 4.07
C ILE A 11 -11.34 7.37 5.05
N LYS A 12 -11.01 8.64 5.29
CA LYS A 12 -11.85 9.54 6.10
C LYS A 12 -13.18 9.85 5.40
N VAL A 13 -14.27 9.71 6.14
CA VAL A 13 -15.65 9.99 5.72
C VAL A 13 -16.32 10.96 6.69
N TRP A 14 -17.41 11.58 6.27
CA TRP A 14 -18.24 12.41 7.15
C TRP A 14 -19.13 11.55 8.04
N LYS A 15 -19.18 11.94 9.32
CA LYS A 15 -20.15 11.40 10.27
C LYS A 15 -21.55 11.83 9.83
N ALA A 16 -22.34 10.89 9.36
CA ALA A 16 -23.74 11.12 9.08
C ALA A 16 -24.53 9.87 9.45
N VAL A 17 -25.67 10.09 10.11
CA VAL A 17 -26.64 9.04 10.42
C VAL A 17 -27.89 9.35 9.61
N SER A 18 -28.36 8.37 8.84
CA SER A 18 -29.58 8.52 8.04
C SER A 18 -30.54 7.37 8.33
N PHE A 19 -31.82 7.68 8.43
CA PHE A 19 -32.85 6.65 8.49
C PHE A 19 -33.05 6.03 7.12
N ASN A 20 -32.83 4.73 7.04
CA ASN A 20 -33.10 3.95 5.85
C ASN A 20 -34.55 3.47 5.88
N CYS A 21 -35.38 4.08 5.03
CA CYS A 21 -36.81 3.80 4.96
C CYS A 21 -37.14 2.37 4.51
N HIS A 22 -36.23 1.68 3.82
CA HIS A 22 -36.44 0.31 3.37
C HIS A 22 -36.10 -0.72 4.45
N THR A 23 -35.01 -0.51 5.18
CA THR A 23 -34.59 -1.44 6.25
C THR A 23 -35.20 -1.10 7.61
N HIS A 24 -35.83 0.07 7.72
CA HIS A 24 -36.31 0.66 8.97
C HIS A 24 -35.23 0.77 10.06
N LYS A 25 -33.97 0.96 9.64
CA LYS A 25 -32.82 1.11 10.54
C LYS A 25 -32.13 2.45 10.33
N LEU A 26 -31.38 2.87 11.34
CA LEU A 26 -30.47 3.99 11.22
C LEU A 26 -29.13 3.47 10.68
N ASP A 27 -28.73 3.95 9.51
CA ASP A 27 -27.42 3.69 8.91
C ASP A 27 -26.45 4.80 9.33
N GLY A 28 -25.15 4.53 9.33
CA GLY A 28 -24.13 5.54 9.66
C GLY A 28 -23.21 5.23 10.83
N PHE A 29 -23.42 4.08 11.48
CA PHE A 29 -22.66 3.66 12.65
C PHE A 29 -21.44 2.80 12.28
N ILE A 30 -20.58 2.60 13.28
CA ILE A 30 -19.50 1.62 13.23
C ILE A 30 -20.08 0.23 12.93
N ASP A 31 -19.46 -0.46 11.99
CA ASP A 31 -19.84 -1.81 11.57
C ASP A 31 -18.60 -2.57 11.10
N TYR A 32 -18.15 -3.51 11.92
CA TYR A 32 -17.09 -4.47 11.58
C TYR A 32 -17.65 -5.87 11.23
N GLY A 33 -18.95 -6.00 10.98
CA GLY A 33 -19.64 -7.26 10.73
C GLY A 33 -19.96 -8.06 11.99
N ASP A 34 -20.43 -9.31 11.80
CA ASP A 34 -21.02 -10.19 12.84
C ASP A 34 -20.08 -10.61 13.99
N GLY A 35 -18.82 -10.17 13.99
CA GLY A 35 -17.78 -10.61 14.94
C GLY A 35 -17.41 -9.61 16.04
N SER A 36 -17.94 -8.38 16.04
CA SER A 36 -17.48 -7.31 16.92
C SER A 36 -18.59 -6.70 17.79
N SER A 37 -18.25 -6.43 19.05
CA SER A 37 -19.16 -5.90 20.08
C SER A 37 -19.12 -4.38 20.24
N GLU A 38 -18.35 -3.65 19.43
CA GLU A 38 -18.29 -2.18 19.47
C GLU A 38 -19.44 -1.54 18.69
N GLN A 39 -20.63 -1.59 19.27
CA GLN A 39 -21.82 -0.90 18.76
C GLN A 39 -21.94 0.46 19.47
N GLY A 40 -21.28 1.50 18.94
CA GLY A 40 -21.28 2.80 19.63
C GLY A 40 -20.71 3.98 18.86
N GLY A 41 -21.53 4.57 17.99
CA GLY A 41 -21.30 5.91 17.45
C GLY A 41 -21.12 5.99 15.94
N ALA A 42 -21.19 7.21 15.42
CA ALA A 42 -21.09 7.47 13.98
C ALA A 42 -19.67 7.20 13.47
N ALA A 43 -19.58 6.46 12.36
CA ALA A 43 -18.33 6.17 11.69
C ALA A 43 -17.73 7.45 11.08
N ASP A 44 -16.41 7.61 11.18
CA ASP A 44 -15.65 8.68 10.52
C ASP A 44 -14.58 8.17 9.57
N HIS A 45 -14.40 6.87 9.48
CA HIS A 45 -13.50 6.23 8.54
C HIS A 45 -14.20 5.02 7.90
N ALA A 46 -13.71 4.65 6.72
CA ALA A 46 -14.04 3.38 6.09
C ALA A 46 -12.73 2.62 5.86
N GLN A 47 -12.57 1.48 6.54
CA GLN A 47 -11.50 0.54 6.26
C GLN A 47 -11.85 -0.20 4.98
N VAL A 48 -10.91 -0.28 4.04
CA VAL A 48 -11.07 -1.07 2.82
C VAL A 48 -9.98 -2.13 2.76
N LEU A 49 -10.38 -3.34 2.37
CA LEU A 49 -9.50 -4.44 2.00
C LEU A 49 -9.60 -4.65 0.49
N MET A 50 -8.46 -4.75 -0.18
CA MET A 50 -8.38 -4.97 -1.62
C MET A 50 -7.39 -6.09 -1.94
N PHE A 51 -7.78 -6.98 -2.85
CA PHE A 51 -6.91 -8.03 -3.36
C PHE A 51 -6.27 -7.59 -4.69
N VAL A 52 -4.96 -7.75 -4.78
CA VAL A 52 -4.15 -7.39 -5.95
C VAL A 52 -3.36 -8.63 -6.41
N PRO A 53 -3.79 -9.31 -7.49
CA PRO A 53 -3.00 -10.40 -8.06
C PRO A 53 -1.63 -9.93 -8.55
N LEU A 54 -0.61 -10.75 -8.32
CA LEU A 54 0.78 -10.45 -8.71
C LEU A 54 0.97 -10.53 -10.23
N PHE A 55 0.42 -11.58 -10.85
CA PHE A 55 0.64 -11.91 -12.27
C PHE A 55 -0.49 -11.46 -13.20
N HIS A 56 -1.48 -10.72 -12.67
CA HIS A 56 -2.61 -10.24 -13.45
C HIS A 56 -2.83 -8.73 -13.29
N ASN A 57 -3.41 -8.12 -14.32
CA ASN A 57 -3.63 -6.67 -14.41
C ASN A 57 -5.06 -6.27 -14.03
N TRP A 58 -5.55 -6.81 -12.91
CA TRP A 58 -6.79 -6.37 -12.28
C TRP A 58 -6.55 -6.18 -10.78
N VAL A 59 -7.47 -5.48 -10.12
CA VAL A 59 -7.55 -5.34 -8.66
C VAL A 59 -9.01 -5.40 -8.25
N GLN A 60 -9.30 -5.91 -7.06
CA GLN A 60 -10.67 -6.03 -6.59
C GLN A 60 -10.78 -5.61 -5.13
N PRO A 61 -11.56 -4.58 -4.79
CA PRO A 61 -11.94 -4.35 -3.41
C PRO A 61 -12.82 -5.52 -2.93
N ILE A 62 -12.45 -6.15 -1.83
CA ILE A 62 -13.10 -7.39 -1.35
C ILE A 62 -13.99 -7.16 -0.12
N ALA A 63 -13.66 -6.16 0.69
CA ALA A 63 -14.43 -5.82 1.88
C ALA A 63 -14.26 -4.35 2.24
N SER A 64 -15.30 -3.79 2.86
CA SER A 64 -15.23 -2.50 3.50
C SER A 64 -16.00 -2.50 4.81
N PHE A 65 -15.45 -1.82 5.82
CA PHE A 65 -15.99 -1.76 7.18
C PHE A 65 -16.08 -0.30 7.61
N ALA A 66 -17.16 0.04 8.30
CA ALA A 66 -17.36 1.38 8.84
C ALA A 66 -16.63 1.48 10.19
N THR A 67 -15.62 2.32 10.28
CA THR A 67 -14.74 2.39 11.46
C THR A 67 -14.81 3.78 12.11
N ARG A 68 -14.43 3.84 13.39
CA ARG A 68 -14.35 5.11 14.13
C ARG A 68 -13.06 5.18 14.91
N ASN A 69 -12.26 6.21 14.62
CA ASN A 69 -10.85 6.27 14.97
C ASN A 69 -10.09 5.02 14.47
N ALA A 70 -8.77 5.07 14.51
CA ALA A 70 -7.97 3.92 14.14
C ALA A 70 -8.31 2.77 15.11
N ALA A 71 -8.99 1.73 14.61
CA ALA A 71 -9.52 0.64 15.42
C ALA A 71 -8.40 -0.02 16.24
N PHE A 72 -8.71 -0.47 17.46
CA PHE A 72 -7.76 -1.25 18.25
C PHE A 72 -7.23 -2.41 17.39
N GLY A 73 -5.90 -2.58 17.31
CA GLY A 73 -5.25 -3.48 16.34
C GLY A 73 -5.71 -4.95 16.35
N THR A 74 -6.51 -5.37 17.34
CA THR A 74 -7.24 -6.63 17.35
C THR A 74 -8.27 -6.74 16.23
N VAL A 75 -9.05 -5.68 15.97
CA VAL A 75 -10.12 -5.72 14.97
C VAL A 75 -9.54 -5.82 13.55
N PRO A 76 -8.59 -4.97 13.10
CA PRO A 76 -7.95 -5.13 11.80
C PRO A 76 -7.31 -6.51 11.61
N ALA A 77 -6.69 -7.07 12.66
CA ALA A 77 -6.09 -8.40 12.58
C ALA A 77 -7.13 -9.51 12.32
N GLN A 78 -8.28 -9.45 12.98
CA GLN A 78 -9.39 -10.39 12.74
C GLN A 78 -9.95 -10.26 11.33
N LEU A 79 -10.17 -9.02 10.86
CA LEU A 79 -10.70 -8.74 9.53
C LEU A 79 -9.74 -9.24 8.43
N VAL A 80 -8.44 -9.01 8.59
CA VAL A 80 -7.40 -9.51 7.68
C VAL A 80 -7.37 -11.04 7.67
N LEU A 81 -7.39 -11.67 8.85
CA LEU A 81 -7.41 -13.14 8.93
C LEU A 81 -8.65 -13.73 8.25
N GLN A 82 -9.83 -13.17 8.50
CA GLN A 82 -11.08 -13.60 7.86
C GLN A 82 -10.99 -13.43 6.34
N ALA A 83 -10.50 -12.29 5.86
CA ALA A 83 -10.33 -12.06 4.42
C ALA A 83 -9.39 -13.09 3.77
N ILE A 84 -8.27 -13.43 4.42
CA ILE A 84 -7.33 -14.45 3.91
C ILE A 84 -8.02 -15.81 3.83
N LEU A 85 -8.77 -16.21 4.86
CA LEU A 85 -9.48 -17.49 4.88
C LEU A 85 -10.57 -17.56 3.79
N GLU A 86 -11.34 -16.50 3.59
CA GLU A 86 -12.38 -16.46 2.55
C GLU A 86 -11.77 -16.47 1.14
N LEU A 87 -10.66 -15.76 0.91
CA LEU A 87 -9.93 -15.80 -0.35
C LEU A 87 -9.35 -17.20 -0.64
N GLY A 88 -8.85 -17.88 0.40
CA GLY A 88 -8.34 -19.25 0.30
C GLY A 88 -9.40 -20.22 -0.22
N LYS A 89 -10.65 -20.12 0.24
CA LYS A 89 -11.78 -20.93 -0.26
C LYS A 89 -12.04 -20.72 -1.76
N GLN A 90 -11.69 -19.55 -2.30
CA GLN A 90 -11.87 -19.17 -3.70
C GLN A 90 -10.59 -19.40 -4.54
N ASN A 91 -9.63 -20.20 -4.07
CA ASN A 91 -8.34 -20.46 -4.73
C ASN A 91 -7.50 -19.20 -5.00
N ALA A 92 -7.71 -18.14 -4.21
CA ALA A 92 -6.91 -16.92 -4.19
C ALA A 92 -5.98 -16.95 -2.97
N VAL A 93 -4.68 -17.08 -3.22
CA VAL A 93 -3.65 -17.21 -2.19
C VAL A 93 -3.08 -15.83 -1.89
N VAL A 94 -3.18 -15.40 -0.63
CA VAL A 94 -2.61 -14.14 -0.16
C VAL A 94 -1.16 -14.38 0.24
N VAL A 95 -0.22 -13.94 -0.58
CA VAL A 95 1.22 -14.10 -0.28
C VAL A 95 1.75 -13.00 0.63
N ALA A 96 1.11 -11.83 0.64
CA ALA A 96 1.51 -10.71 1.48
C ALA A 96 0.35 -9.82 1.93
N VAL A 97 0.47 -9.27 3.14
CA VAL A 97 -0.40 -8.22 3.69
C VAL A 97 0.33 -6.88 3.67
N ILE A 98 -0.29 -5.84 3.12
CA ILE A 98 0.32 -4.53 2.92
C ILE A 98 -0.51 -3.44 3.58
N SER A 99 0.05 -2.80 4.61
CA SER A 99 -0.56 -1.71 5.36
C SER A 99 0.31 -0.46 5.36
N ASP A 100 -0.23 0.68 5.78
CA ASP A 100 0.60 1.84 6.08
C ASP A 100 1.43 1.63 7.38
N GLY A 101 2.22 2.63 7.74
CA GLY A 101 3.06 2.63 8.93
C GLY A 101 2.38 3.09 10.22
N ALA A 102 1.05 3.25 10.24
CA ALA A 102 0.32 3.75 11.40
C ALA A 102 0.41 2.80 12.61
N THR A 103 0.31 3.37 13.81
CA THR A 103 0.43 2.62 15.08
C THR A 103 -0.59 1.50 15.22
N THR A 104 -1.79 1.65 14.68
CA THR A 104 -2.83 0.61 14.66
C THR A 104 -2.49 -0.56 13.76
N ASN A 105 -1.95 -0.28 12.58
CA ASN A 105 -1.46 -1.30 11.67
C ASN A 105 -0.24 -2.04 12.25
N LYS A 106 0.64 -1.35 12.99
CA LYS A 106 1.71 -2.01 13.77
C LYS A 106 1.20 -2.87 14.92
N ALA A 107 0.12 -2.46 15.58
CA ALA A 107 -0.53 -3.29 16.59
C ALA A 107 -1.13 -4.56 15.95
N MET A 108 -1.73 -4.46 14.76
CA MET A 108 -2.16 -5.61 13.97
C MET A 108 -0.99 -6.53 13.62
N TRP A 109 0.13 -6.00 13.12
CA TRP A 109 1.34 -6.78 12.84
C TRP A 109 1.79 -7.59 14.06
N SER A 110 1.81 -6.95 15.22
CA SER A 110 2.17 -7.60 16.48
C SER A 110 1.23 -8.76 16.84
N LYS A 111 -0.06 -8.70 16.47
CA LYS A 111 -1.02 -9.79 16.67
C LYS A 111 -0.75 -11.00 15.79
N PHE A 112 -0.19 -10.80 14.59
CA PHE A 112 0.34 -11.88 13.76
C PHE A 112 1.72 -12.36 14.22
N GLY A 113 2.36 -11.69 15.18
CA GLY A 113 3.72 -12.01 15.64
C GLY A 113 4.82 -11.40 14.78
N ILE A 114 4.48 -10.40 13.96
CA ILE A 114 5.44 -9.62 13.16
C ILE A 114 6.07 -8.54 14.04
N SER A 115 7.38 -8.35 13.91
CA SER A 115 8.17 -7.40 14.68
C SER A 115 9.29 -6.82 13.82
N GLY A 116 9.45 -5.50 13.83
CA GLY A 116 10.59 -4.84 13.18
C GLY A 116 11.70 -4.43 14.15
N LYS A 117 11.63 -4.88 15.41
CA LYS A 117 12.65 -4.56 16.43
C LYS A 117 13.97 -5.22 16.06
N LEU A 118 15.08 -4.52 16.28
CA LEU A 118 16.42 -5.00 15.93
C LEU A 118 16.78 -6.34 16.60
N ASP A 119 16.34 -6.58 17.84
CA ASP A 119 16.70 -7.78 18.60
C ASP A 119 15.84 -9.00 18.23
N CYS A 120 14.64 -8.77 17.68
CA CYS A 120 13.70 -9.82 17.32
C CYS A 120 12.95 -9.45 16.02
N PRO A 121 13.67 -9.34 14.89
CA PRO A 121 13.05 -9.05 13.61
C PRO A 121 12.30 -10.29 13.13
N ARG A 122 11.02 -10.11 12.81
CA ARG A 122 10.16 -11.12 12.21
C ARG A 122 9.23 -10.46 11.20
N HIS A 123 9.45 -10.76 9.93
CA HIS A 123 8.75 -10.13 8.80
C HIS A 123 7.76 -11.08 8.08
N LYS A 124 7.75 -12.35 8.48
CA LYS A 124 6.89 -13.39 7.90
C LYS A 124 6.39 -14.42 8.91
N VAL A 125 5.29 -15.09 8.56
CA VAL A 125 4.63 -16.13 9.36
C VAL A 125 4.14 -17.28 8.47
N PRO A 126 3.91 -18.49 9.01
CA PRO A 126 3.22 -19.55 8.27
C PRO A 126 1.85 -19.07 7.81
N HIS A 127 1.46 -19.40 6.58
CA HIS A 127 0.19 -18.97 6.01
C HIS A 127 -0.98 -19.68 6.72
N PRO A 128 -2.09 -18.98 7.04
CA PRO A 128 -3.18 -19.54 7.85
C PRO A 128 -4.01 -20.61 7.14
N CYS A 129 -3.98 -20.66 5.80
CA CYS A 129 -4.68 -21.70 5.02
C CYS A 129 -3.80 -22.91 4.70
N ASP A 130 -2.47 -22.76 4.72
CA ASP A 130 -1.52 -23.81 4.36
C ASP A 130 -0.17 -23.53 5.04
N HIS A 131 0.26 -24.40 5.94
CA HIS A 131 1.50 -24.22 6.69
C HIS A 131 2.78 -24.36 5.85
N HIS A 132 2.70 -24.88 4.63
CA HIS A 132 3.82 -24.92 3.70
C HIS A 132 4.05 -23.59 2.97
N LEU A 133 3.05 -22.71 2.97
CA LEU A 133 3.14 -21.38 2.39
C LEU A 133 3.53 -20.34 3.43
N THR A 134 4.15 -19.27 2.97
CA THR A 134 4.57 -18.15 3.82
C THR A 134 3.67 -16.94 3.57
N LEU A 135 3.26 -16.26 4.65
CA LEU A 135 2.59 -14.98 4.60
C LEU A 135 3.55 -13.87 5.02
N TYR A 136 3.81 -12.95 4.10
CA TYR A 136 4.71 -11.80 4.29
C TYR A 136 3.94 -10.56 4.74
N PHE A 137 4.61 -9.66 5.46
CA PHE A 137 4.06 -8.34 5.83
C PHE A 137 4.94 -7.23 5.28
N LEU A 138 4.32 -6.23 4.66
CA LEU A 138 5.00 -5.08 4.08
C LEU A 138 4.32 -3.78 4.50
N CYS A 139 5.14 -2.75 4.69
CA CYS A 139 4.66 -1.38 4.82
C CYS A 139 4.62 -0.73 3.44
N ASP A 140 3.72 0.22 3.23
CA ASP A 140 3.70 0.98 1.98
C ASP A 140 5.01 1.76 1.76
N THR A 141 5.73 1.40 0.70
CA THR A 141 7.06 1.96 0.40
C THR A 141 7.02 3.47 0.14
N PRO A 142 6.15 4.01 -0.73
CA PRO A 142 6.02 5.45 -0.91
C PRO A 142 5.74 6.21 0.40
N HIS A 143 4.90 5.66 1.28
CA HIS A 143 4.69 6.20 2.63
C HIS A 143 5.96 6.19 3.50
N LEU A 144 6.78 5.14 3.44
CA LEU A 144 8.06 5.10 4.17
C LEU A 144 8.99 6.23 3.74
N ILE A 145 9.11 6.48 2.43
CA ILE A 145 9.94 7.57 1.90
C ILE A 145 9.44 8.93 2.40
N LYS A 146 8.11 9.12 2.43
CA LYS A 146 7.49 10.31 3.03
C LYS A 146 7.84 10.47 4.51
N CYS A 147 7.80 9.38 5.30
CA CYS A 147 8.15 9.39 6.72
C CYS A 147 9.61 9.77 6.95
N ILE A 148 10.54 9.22 6.16
CA ILE A 148 11.97 9.58 6.16
C ILE A 148 12.14 11.08 5.91
N ARG A 149 11.52 11.61 4.85
CA ARG A 149 11.56 13.05 4.51
C ARG A 149 11.06 13.90 5.67
N ASN A 150 9.91 13.56 6.24
CA ASN A 150 9.28 14.33 7.32
C ASN A 150 10.13 14.31 8.60
N HIS A 151 10.76 13.18 8.91
CA HIS A 151 11.68 13.05 10.05
C HIS A 151 12.93 13.92 9.87
N LEU A 152 13.61 13.80 8.73
CA LEU A 152 14.80 14.62 8.44
C LEU A 152 14.47 16.11 8.34
N HIS A 153 13.32 16.49 7.78
CA HIS A 153 12.89 17.89 7.76
C HIS A 153 12.68 18.44 9.18
N ARG A 154 12.14 17.65 10.11
CA ARG A 154 11.88 18.06 11.49
C ARG A 154 13.15 18.10 12.34
N HIS A 155 14.01 17.09 12.22
CA HIS A 155 15.17 16.89 13.09
C HIS A 155 16.49 17.38 12.49
N ARG A 156 16.48 17.74 11.20
CA ARG A 156 17.60 18.19 10.38
C ARG A 156 18.70 17.15 10.15
N TYR A 157 19.18 16.50 11.20
CA TYR A 157 20.28 15.55 11.14
C TYR A 157 19.80 14.11 11.18
N GLY A 158 20.55 13.23 10.52
CA GLY A 158 20.43 11.79 10.61
C GLY A 158 21.77 11.13 10.28
N MET A 159 21.88 9.84 10.55
CA MET A 159 23.01 9.01 10.16
C MET A 159 22.48 7.82 9.38
N ILE A 160 23.24 7.35 8.39
CA ILE A 160 23.07 6.02 7.80
C ILE A 160 24.42 5.30 7.80
N GLY A 161 24.53 4.19 8.54
CA GLY A 161 25.82 3.61 8.87
C GLY A 161 26.71 4.64 9.59
N GLU A 162 27.83 5.01 8.97
CA GLU A 162 28.72 6.07 9.45
C GLU A 162 28.54 7.41 8.70
N HIS A 163 27.65 7.47 7.71
CA HIS A 163 27.44 8.67 6.89
C HIS A 163 26.47 9.65 7.54
N LYS A 164 26.92 10.89 7.73
CA LYS A 164 26.10 11.99 8.25
C LYS A 164 25.19 12.57 7.17
N ILE A 165 23.94 12.79 7.53
CA ILE A 165 22.90 13.43 6.72
C ILE A 165 22.57 14.78 7.36
N ASP A 166 22.60 15.85 6.57
CA ASP A 166 22.07 17.16 6.97
C ASP A 166 21.05 17.61 5.93
N PHE A 167 19.79 17.72 6.36
CA PHE A 167 18.69 18.17 5.52
C PHE A 167 18.91 19.59 4.96
N LYS A 168 19.77 20.40 5.59
CA LYS A 168 20.15 21.72 5.10
C LYS A 168 20.80 21.66 3.71
N HIS A 169 21.49 20.57 3.37
CA HIS A 169 22.11 20.43 2.05
C HIS A 169 21.08 20.54 0.91
N TYR A 170 19.84 20.05 1.11
CA TYR A 170 18.79 20.20 0.10
C TYR A 170 18.33 21.65 -0.07
N LYS A 171 18.27 22.44 1.01
CA LYS A 171 17.94 23.87 0.97
C LYS A 171 19.03 24.66 0.22
N LEU A 172 20.28 24.40 0.57
CA LEU A 172 21.44 25.02 -0.10
C LEU A 172 21.51 24.65 -1.58
N LEU A 173 21.22 23.39 -1.93
CA LEU A 173 21.15 22.97 -3.33
C LEU A 173 20.04 23.72 -4.09
N TYR A 174 18.85 23.87 -3.50
CA TYR A 174 17.77 24.63 -4.12
C TYR A 174 18.15 26.10 -4.37
N GLU A 175 18.80 26.74 -3.40
CA GLU A 175 19.28 28.13 -3.52
C GLU A 175 20.40 28.27 -4.56
N ALA A 176 21.37 27.36 -4.54
CA ALA A 176 22.50 27.34 -5.48
C ALA A 176 22.06 27.11 -6.92
N ASP A 177 21.18 26.13 -7.12
CA ASP A 177 20.69 25.75 -8.45
C ASP A 177 19.70 26.77 -9.01
N GLY A 178 18.91 27.42 -8.15
CA GLY A 178 17.84 28.35 -8.54
C GLY A 178 18.31 29.63 -9.26
N GLY A 179 19.57 30.03 -9.10
CA GLY A 179 20.14 31.21 -9.76
C GLY A 179 20.54 31.01 -11.23
N HIS A 180 20.50 29.78 -11.75
CA HIS A 180 20.98 29.43 -13.08
C HIS A 180 19.83 29.34 -14.10
N GLN A 181 20.06 29.80 -15.34
CA GLN A 181 19.11 29.63 -16.43
C GLN A 181 18.87 28.15 -16.77
N VAL A 182 19.94 27.35 -16.74
CA VAL A 182 19.88 25.90 -16.89
C VAL A 182 20.18 25.27 -15.53
N ARG A 183 19.13 24.70 -14.94
CA ARG A 183 19.17 24.07 -13.63
C ARG A 183 19.62 22.62 -13.73
N ALA A 184 20.53 22.20 -12.85
CA ALA A 184 20.93 20.81 -12.70
C ALA A 184 19.82 19.95 -12.07
N VAL A 185 19.00 20.54 -11.19
CA VAL A 185 17.90 19.84 -10.51
C VAL A 185 16.58 20.58 -10.68
N PRO A 186 16.04 20.70 -11.91
CA PRO A 186 14.91 21.58 -12.22
C PRO A 186 13.62 21.21 -11.49
N LYS A 187 13.46 19.94 -11.11
CA LYS A 187 12.29 19.45 -10.35
C LYS A 187 12.31 19.89 -8.88
N LEU A 188 13.46 20.25 -8.33
CA LEU A 188 13.58 20.69 -6.94
C LEU A 188 12.99 22.10 -6.80
N THR A 189 11.93 22.21 -6.00
CA THR A 189 11.23 23.47 -5.72
C THR A 189 11.22 23.77 -4.23
N ARG A 190 10.80 24.99 -3.86
CA ARG A 190 10.61 25.37 -2.45
C ARG A 190 9.73 24.37 -1.68
N GLU A 191 8.72 23.81 -2.32
CA GLU A 191 7.79 22.85 -1.70
C GLU A 191 8.46 21.54 -1.28
N HIS A 192 9.61 21.20 -1.85
CA HIS A 192 10.38 20.02 -1.48
C HIS A 192 11.16 20.24 -0.17
N VAL A 193 11.77 21.42 -0.03
CA VAL A 193 12.71 21.74 1.05
C VAL A 193 12.06 22.46 2.23
N ASP A 194 10.92 23.11 1.99
CA ASP A 194 10.11 23.84 2.97
C ASP A 194 8.60 23.55 2.76
N PRO A 195 8.17 22.28 2.92
CA PRO A 195 6.78 21.89 2.74
C PRO A 195 5.88 22.40 3.88
N ASP A 196 4.72 22.95 3.52
CA ASP A 196 3.62 23.17 4.46
C ASP A 196 2.95 21.85 4.89
N ASN A 197 1.93 21.92 5.75
CA ASN A 197 1.28 20.72 6.27
C ASN A 197 0.58 19.87 5.20
N LEU A 198 0.08 20.47 4.12
CA LEU A 198 -0.54 19.74 3.02
C LEU A 198 0.54 19.05 2.16
N ARG A 199 1.61 19.78 1.81
CA ARG A 199 2.74 19.30 1.00
C ARG A 199 3.59 18.25 1.71
N LYS A 200 3.57 18.21 3.06
CA LYS A 200 4.15 17.11 3.85
C LYS A 200 3.48 15.76 3.61
N MET A 201 2.21 15.76 3.20
CA MET A 201 1.48 14.53 2.86
C MET A 201 1.73 14.09 1.42
N ASN A 202 2.22 14.98 0.56
CA ASN A 202 2.50 14.66 -0.84
C ASN A 202 3.75 13.78 -0.96
N VAL A 203 3.52 12.51 -1.28
CA VAL A 203 4.54 11.48 -1.50
C VAL A 203 5.43 11.81 -2.71
N ARG A 204 4.87 12.38 -3.77
CA ARG A 204 5.62 12.76 -4.99
C ARG A 204 6.77 13.71 -4.67
N LEU A 205 6.54 14.70 -3.80
CA LEU A 205 7.58 15.64 -3.38
C LEU A 205 8.68 14.94 -2.58
N ALA A 206 8.35 13.94 -1.76
CA ALA A 206 9.35 13.18 -1.02
C ALA A 206 10.22 12.32 -1.95
N VAL A 207 9.59 11.62 -2.90
CA VAL A 207 10.32 10.79 -3.89
C VAL A 207 11.19 11.66 -4.80
N GLN A 208 10.70 12.83 -5.25
CA GLN A 208 11.49 13.75 -6.07
C GLN A 208 12.68 14.36 -5.32
N LEU A 209 12.51 14.64 -4.01
CA LEU A 209 13.60 15.10 -3.17
C LEU A 209 14.71 14.05 -3.11
N PHE A 210 14.37 12.78 -2.86
CA PHE A 210 15.32 11.67 -2.82
C PHE A 210 15.56 11.02 -4.18
N SER A 211 15.65 11.82 -5.24
CA SER A 211 15.88 11.32 -6.60
C SER A 211 17.36 11.25 -6.95
N ARG A 212 17.70 10.39 -7.92
CA ARG A 212 19.05 10.31 -8.50
C ARG A 212 19.55 11.67 -9.00
N THR A 213 18.67 12.48 -9.60
CA THR A 213 19.01 13.83 -10.06
C THR A 213 19.40 14.76 -8.93
N THR A 214 18.74 14.66 -7.77
CA THR A 214 19.11 15.46 -6.59
C THR A 214 20.47 15.03 -6.05
N ALA A 215 20.76 13.72 -5.99
CA ALA A 215 22.06 13.21 -5.56
C ALA A 215 23.20 13.70 -6.48
N LEU A 216 23.02 13.62 -7.79
CA LEU A 216 23.98 14.15 -8.76
C LEU A 216 24.14 15.67 -8.64
N GLY A 217 23.04 16.39 -8.40
CA GLY A 217 23.06 17.83 -8.13
C GLY A 217 23.91 18.20 -6.92
N LEU A 218 23.76 17.48 -5.80
CA LEU A 218 24.61 17.64 -4.61
C LEU A 218 26.09 17.40 -4.93
N SER A 219 26.40 16.28 -5.59
CA SER A 219 27.77 15.92 -5.99
C SER A 219 28.41 16.99 -6.89
N MET A 220 27.67 17.48 -7.88
CA MET A 220 28.12 18.52 -8.80
C MET A 220 28.45 19.82 -8.04
N HIS A 221 27.54 20.30 -7.20
CA HIS A 221 27.74 21.55 -6.46
C HIS A 221 28.82 21.45 -5.38
N SER A 222 29.01 20.27 -4.78
CA SER A 222 30.14 19.97 -3.91
C SER A 222 31.47 20.08 -4.64
N ARG A 223 31.57 19.50 -5.86
CA ARG A 223 32.78 19.60 -6.70
C ARG A 223 33.07 21.04 -7.14
N LEU A 224 32.04 21.84 -7.37
CA LEU A 224 32.15 23.27 -7.66
C LEU A 224 32.47 24.13 -6.42
N LYS A 225 32.62 23.51 -5.24
CA LYS A 225 32.92 24.17 -3.96
C LYS A 225 31.92 25.26 -3.60
N TYR A 226 30.64 24.99 -3.81
CA TYR A 226 29.59 25.90 -3.35
C TYR A 226 29.55 25.93 -1.81
N LEU A 227 29.44 27.13 -1.24
CA LEU A 227 29.51 27.33 0.20
C LEU A 227 28.45 26.50 0.94
N GLY A 228 28.89 25.65 1.87
CA GLY A 228 28.03 24.79 2.68
C GLY A 228 27.56 23.49 2.01
N LEU A 229 28.08 23.15 0.83
CA LEU A 229 27.89 21.83 0.18
C LEU A 229 29.18 21.01 0.09
N GLU A 230 30.26 21.47 0.74
CA GLU A 230 31.56 20.79 0.75
C GLU A 230 31.50 19.46 1.50
N ASP A 231 30.70 19.35 2.57
CA ASP A 231 30.53 18.17 3.40
C ASP A 231 29.25 17.37 3.10
N CYS A 232 28.63 17.57 1.93
CA CYS A 232 27.37 16.91 1.57
C CYS A 232 27.51 15.45 1.10
N ALA A 233 28.71 14.85 1.16
CA ALA A 233 28.98 13.50 0.68
C ALA A 233 28.06 12.43 1.31
N GLY A 234 27.84 12.50 2.63
CA GLY A 234 26.95 11.56 3.31
C GLY A 234 25.47 11.74 2.92
N THR A 235 25.03 12.99 2.68
CA THR A 235 23.67 13.25 2.19
C THR A 235 23.50 12.82 0.74
N THR A 236 24.53 12.99 -0.08
CA THR A 236 24.55 12.53 -1.47
C THR A 236 24.41 11.01 -1.55
N HIS A 237 25.23 10.28 -0.76
CA HIS A 237 25.17 8.83 -0.68
C HIS A 237 23.80 8.34 -0.20
N PHE A 238 23.27 8.93 0.88
CA PHE A 238 21.93 8.62 1.37
C PHE A 238 20.83 8.87 0.32
N THR A 239 20.89 9.99 -0.41
CA THR A 239 19.91 10.34 -1.45
C THR A 239 19.91 9.29 -2.56
N ALA A 240 21.09 8.88 -3.03
CA ALA A 240 21.22 7.84 -4.05
C ALA A 240 20.71 6.49 -3.54
N LEU A 241 21.09 6.11 -2.33
CA LEU A 241 20.67 4.85 -1.72
C LEU A 241 19.14 4.76 -1.55
N VAL A 242 18.49 5.84 -1.10
CA VAL A 242 17.02 5.89 -0.97
C VAL A 242 16.33 5.87 -2.34
N ASN A 243 16.90 6.52 -3.36
CA ASN A 243 16.41 6.43 -4.74
C ASN A 243 16.42 4.97 -5.21
N ASP A 244 17.58 4.33 -5.11
CA ASP A 244 17.82 3.00 -5.66
C ASP A 244 16.96 1.95 -4.93
N LEU A 245 16.78 2.09 -3.60
CA LEU A 245 15.81 1.30 -2.84
C LEU A 245 14.36 1.50 -3.33
N PHE A 246 13.95 2.75 -3.55
CA PHE A 246 12.58 3.04 -4.00
C PHE A 246 12.33 2.46 -5.39
N ASP A 247 13.29 2.57 -6.30
CA ASP A 247 13.20 2.01 -7.65
C ASP A 247 13.12 0.47 -7.61
N ALA A 248 13.92 -0.18 -6.76
CA ALA A 248 13.88 -1.64 -6.54
C ALA A 248 12.52 -2.11 -5.98
N LEU A 249 11.92 -1.33 -5.08
CA LEU A 249 10.62 -1.64 -4.45
C LEU A 249 9.40 -1.10 -5.21
N ASN A 250 9.58 -0.50 -6.39
CA ASN A 250 8.48 0.08 -7.18
C ASN A 250 8.62 -0.16 -8.70
N ALA A 251 9.10 -1.34 -9.09
CA ALA A 251 9.21 -1.76 -10.49
C ALA A 251 7.82 -1.97 -11.11
N LYS A 252 7.53 -1.18 -12.17
CA LYS A 252 6.20 -1.13 -12.83
C LYS A 252 6.14 -1.87 -14.16
N LEU A 253 7.27 -1.96 -14.85
CA LEU A 253 7.35 -2.47 -16.22
C LEU A 253 8.08 -3.81 -16.24
N PRO A 254 7.65 -4.78 -17.07
CA PRO A 254 8.36 -6.06 -17.24
C PRO A 254 9.85 -5.89 -17.55
N ALA A 255 10.21 -4.91 -18.39
CA ALA A 255 11.60 -4.61 -18.73
C ALA A 255 12.46 -4.15 -17.53
N ARG A 256 11.83 -3.66 -16.46
CA ARG A 256 12.46 -3.26 -15.19
C ARG A 256 12.03 -4.17 -14.03
N GLY A 257 11.40 -5.31 -14.33
CA GLY A 257 10.99 -6.26 -13.31
C GLY A 257 12.24 -6.83 -12.63
N VAL A 258 12.14 -7.08 -11.32
CA VAL A 258 13.24 -7.63 -10.54
C VAL A 258 13.47 -9.07 -10.98
N LYS A 259 14.72 -9.41 -11.34
CA LYS A 259 15.14 -10.73 -11.83
C LYS A 259 16.11 -11.40 -10.87
N GLU A 260 16.35 -12.69 -11.08
CA GLU A 260 17.38 -13.42 -10.34
C GLU A 260 18.76 -12.76 -10.53
N GLY A 261 19.50 -12.58 -9.44
CA GLY A 261 20.83 -11.95 -9.45
C GLY A 261 20.85 -10.46 -9.83
N SER A 262 19.70 -9.79 -9.86
CA SER A 262 19.60 -8.37 -10.21
C SER A 262 20.16 -7.44 -9.12
N GLU A 263 20.64 -6.26 -9.53
CA GLU A 263 21.22 -5.26 -8.61
C GLU A 263 20.19 -4.76 -7.57
N GLU A 264 18.90 -4.84 -7.88
CA GLU A 264 17.79 -4.49 -7.00
C GLU A 264 17.77 -5.34 -5.73
N ILE A 265 18.01 -6.66 -5.82
CA ILE A 265 18.05 -7.57 -4.66
C ILE A 265 19.25 -7.24 -3.77
N THR A 266 20.40 -6.95 -4.39
CA THR A 266 21.62 -6.51 -3.69
C THR A 266 21.39 -5.19 -2.96
N THR A 267 20.80 -4.20 -3.65
CA THR A 267 20.46 -2.89 -3.09
C THR A 267 19.54 -3.01 -1.87
N ILE A 268 18.51 -3.85 -1.96
CA ILE A 268 17.59 -4.12 -0.84
C ILE A 268 18.34 -4.73 0.36
N THR A 269 19.28 -5.64 0.10
CA THR A 269 20.06 -6.32 1.14
C THR A 269 21.04 -5.37 1.82
N GLU A 270 21.82 -4.60 1.05
CA GLU A 270 22.75 -3.59 1.56
C GLU A 270 22.03 -2.50 2.37
N PHE A 271 20.86 -2.05 1.91
CA PHE A 271 20.05 -1.09 2.65
C PHE A 271 19.60 -1.64 4.00
N LEU A 272 19.17 -2.91 4.05
CA LEU A 272 18.73 -3.56 5.28
C LEU A 272 19.87 -3.67 6.30
N GLU A 273 21.08 -4.00 5.85
CA GLU A 273 22.27 -4.01 6.70
C GLU A 273 22.57 -2.61 7.25
N LEU A 274 22.53 -1.58 6.41
CA LEU A 274 22.74 -0.20 6.84
C LEU A 274 21.68 0.27 7.86
N VAL A 275 20.42 -0.13 7.72
CA VAL A 275 19.35 0.16 8.69
C VAL A 275 19.67 -0.46 10.06
N ASN A 276 20.20 -1.68 10.08
CA ASN A 276 20.58 -2.37 11.31
C ASN A 276 21.80 -1.72 11.97
N ILE A 277 22.85 -1.44 11.19
CA ILE A 277 24.06 -0.74 11.68
C ILE A 277 23.67 0.64 12.25
N THR A 278 22.78 1.37 11.57
CA THR A 278 22.35 2.69 12.01
C THR A 278 21.67 2.66 13.38
N GLU A 279 20.73 1.74 13.62
CA GLU A 279 20.09 1.64 14.93
C GLU A 279 21.06 1.13 16.00
N GLN A 280 21.96 0.21 15.65
CA GLN A 280 23.00 -0.26 16.58
C GLN A 280 23.94 0.89 17.01
N ASN A 281 24.32 1.76 16.07
CA ASN A 281 25.08 2.97 16.33
C ASN A 281 24.31 3.98 17.18
N ASN A 282 22.98 4.08 17.01
CA ASN A 282 22.14 4.92 17.86
C ASN A 282 22.12 4.38 19.31
N ARG A 283 21.93 3.08 19.50
CA ARG A 283 21.89 2.44 20.83
C ARG A 283 23.23 2.52 21.57
N SER A 284 24.34 2.33 20.87
CA SER A 284 25.69 2.29 21.47
C SER A 284 26.34 3.66 21.65
N ARG A 285 26.19 4.56 20.67
CA ARG A 285 26.90 5.85 20.61
C ARG A 285 25.97 7.06 20.74
N GLY A 286 24.66 6.87 20.81
CA GLY A 286 23.69 7.98 20.86
C GLY A 286 23.60 8.79 19.57
N THR A 287 23.99 8.22 18.43
CA THR A 287 23.96 8.90 17.12
C THR A 287 22.52 9.13 16.63
N TYR A 288 22.28 10.12 15.77
CA TYR A 288 20.93 10.42 15.27
C TYR A 288 20.47 9.42 14.20
N MET A 289 19.25 8.89 14.31
CA MET A 289 18.64 8.09 13.25
C MET A 289 18.02 8.96 12.14
N PHE A 290 18.08 8.49 10.90
CA PHE A 290 17.48 9.18 9.74
C PHE A 290 15.95 9.05 9.66
N ALA A 291 15.35 8.19 10.49
CA ALA A 291 13.91 8.02 10.59
C ALA A 291 13.50 7.76 12.04
N SER A 292 12.19 7.87 12.33
CA SER A 292 11.65 7.52 13.65
C SER A 292 11.79 6.03 13.94
N GLN A 293 11.79 5.62 15.21
CA GLN A 293 11.87 4.20 15.59
C GLN A 293 10.83 3.34 14.86
N VAL A 294 9.58 3.79 14.80
CA VAL A 294 8.49 3.09 14.09
C VAL A 294 8.79 2.95 12.59
N THR A 295 9.40 3.97 11.99
CA THR A 295 9.79 3.92 10.56
C THR A 295 10.97 2.98 10.37
N MET A 296 11.97 2.98 11.27
CA MET A 296 13.11 2.06 11.23
C MET A 296 12.65 0.60 11.32
N GLU A 297 11.71 0.29 12.20
CA GLU A 297 11.11 -1.05 12.30
C GLU A 297 10.41 -1.47 11.00
N SER A 298 9.72 -0.52 10.35
CA SER A 298 9.07 -0.75 9.06
C SER A 298 10.07 -0.94 7.90
N LEU A 299 11.18 -0.19 7.95
CA LEU A 299 12.31 -0.30 7.03
C LEU A 299 13.15 -1.55 7.24
N ARG A 300 12.95 -2.30 8.33
CA ARG A 300 13.48 -3.67 8.46
C ARG A 300 12.54 -4.70 7.85
N VAL A 301 11.26 -4.63 8.22
CA VAL A 301 10.26 -5.61 7.79
C VAL A 301 10.03 -5.56 6.28
N THR A 302 9.86 -4.37 5.70
CA THR A 302 9.46 -4.21 4.30
C THR A 302 10.54 -4.70 3.33
N PRO A 303 11.81 -4.26 3.43
CA PRO A 303 12.87 -4.76 2.55
C PRO A 303 13.15 -6.25 2.75
N ALA A 304 13.10 -6.76 4.00
CA ALA A 304 13.29 -8.18 4.28
C ALA A 304 12.17 -9.04 3.66
N SER A 305 10.92 -8.63 3.79
CA SER A 305 9.77 -9.29 3.16
C SER A 305 9.84 -9.22 1.65
N ALA A 306 10.16 -8.04 1.07
CA ALA A 306 10.26 -7.89 -0.36
C ALA A 306 11.35 -8.80 -0.93
N ARG A 307 12.55 -8.80 -0.34
CA ARG A 307 13.66 -9.68 -0.75
C ARG A 307 13.24 -11.14 -0.73
N ASP A 308 12.78 -11.64 0.41
CA ASP A 308 12.44 -13.05 0.58
C ASP A 308 11.29 -13.47 -0.35
N LEU A 309 10.26 -12.64 -0.50
CA LEU A 309 9.14 -12.91 -1.41
C LEU A 309 9.56 -12.89 -2.88
N ILE A 310 10.40 -11.93 -3.29
CA ILE A 310 10.93 -11.87 -4.66
C ILE A 310 11.72 -13.14 -4.96
N THR A 311 12.64 -13.54 -4.06
CA THR A 311 13.42 -14.77 -4.21
C THR A 311 12.51 -16.00 -4.31
N GLU A 312 11.52 -16.15 -3.41
CA GLU A 312 10.59 -17.27 -3.43
C GLU A 312 9.78 -17.36 -4.74
N LEU A 313 9.35 -16.21 -5.28
CA LEU A 313 8.61 -16.16 -6.55
C LEU A 313 9.50 -16.51 -7.75
N LEU A 314 10.75 -16.04 -7.76
CA LEU A 314 11.73 -16.36 -8.81
C LEU A 314 12.12 -17.85 -8.77
N ASP A 315 12.38 -18.40 -7.58
CA ASP A 315 12.67 -19.82 -7.37
C ASP A 315 11.50 -20.72 -7.79
N SER A 316 10.26 -20.22 -7.66
CA SER A 316 9.04 -20.87 -8.12
C SER A 316 8.82 -20.78 -9.65
N GLY A 317 9.76 -20.18 -10.39
CA GLY A 317 9.76 -20.12 -11.85
C GLY A 317 9.22 -18.82 -12.45
N ALA A 318 9.06 -17.74 -11.67
CA ALA A 318 8.72 -16.44 -12.24
C ALA A 318 9.92 -15.85 -13.00
N GLU A 319 9.70 -15.34 -14.22
CA GLU A 319 10.78 -14.70 -15.00
C GLU A 319 11.22 -13.36 -14.39
N TYR A 320 10.28 -12.63 -13.81
CA TYR A 320 10.51 -11.36 -13.12
C TYR A 320 9.39 -11.08 -12.12
N VAL A 321 9.65 -10.18 -11.17
CA VAL A 321 8.67 -9.71 -10.18
C VAL A 321 8.45 -8.20 -10.30
N LEU A 322 7.19 -7.78 -10.38
CA LEU A 322 6.81 -6.36 -10.38
C LEU A 322 6.52 -5.90 -8.95
N THR A 323 7.47 -5.19 -8.35
CA THR A 323 7.37 -4.71 -6.97
C THR A 323 6.35 -3.58 -6.78
N GLU A 324 5.83 -2.96 -7.86
CA GLU A 324 4.64 -2.08 -7.77
C GLU A 324 3.41 -2.81 -7.18
N LYS A 325 3.32 -4.13 -7.32
CA LYS A 325 2.22 -4.93 -6.73
C LYS A 325 2.38 -5.16 -5.23
N LEU A 326 3.52 -4.72 -4.67
CA LEU A 326 3.88 -4.84 -3.26
C LEU A 326 3.75 -3.50 -2.50
N ASN A 327 2.88 -2.59 -2.98
CA ASN A 327 2.56 -1.32 -2.32
C ASN A 327 1.04 -1.01 -2.37
N GLN A 328 0.63 0.13 -1.81
CA GLN A 328 -0.77 0.52 -1.68
C GLN A 328 -1.29 1.45 -2.79
N ASP A 329 -0.50 1.74 -3.82
CA ASP A 329 -0.90 2.61 -4.95
C ASP A 329 -2.28 2.24 -5.52
N PRO A 330 -2.65 0.96 -5.73
CA PRO A 330 -3.97 0.63 -6.27
C PRO A 330 -5.13 1.06 -5.37
N LEU A 331 -4.94 0.98 -4.05
CA LEU A 331 -5.95 1.38 -3.07
C LEU A 331 -6.05 2.91 -2.98
N GLU A 332 -4.92 3.63 -3.04
CA GLU A 332 -4.94 5.09 -3.13
C GLU A 332 -5.66 5.59 -4.39
N ARG A 333 -5.41 4.95 -5.55
CA ARG A 333 -6.12 5.25 -6.80
C ARG A 333 -7.62 5.00 -6.65
N PHE A 334 -8.01 3.91 -5.96
CA PHE A 334 -9.39 3.61 -5.66
C PHE A 334 -10.06 4.67 -4.77
N PHE A 335 -9.36 5.15 -3.73
CA PHE A 335 -9.83 6.27 -2.92
C PHE A 335 -9.94 7.57 -3.73
N GLY A 336 -8.98 7.85 -4.63
CA GLY A 336 -9.07 8.97 -5.55
C GLY A 336 -10.30 8.91 -6.45
N MET A 337 -10.60 7.72 -7.01
CA MET A 337 -11.83 7.51 -7.77
C MET A 337 -13.06 7.77 -6.91
N ILE A 338 -13.14 7.21 -5.70
CA ILE A 338 -14.27 7.44 -4.80
C ILE A 338 -14.48 8.93 -4.54
N ARG A 339 -13.42 9.67 -4.20
CA ARG A 339 -13.49 11.12 -3.94
C ARG A 339 -13.95 11.91 -5.17
N SER A 340 -13.56 11.49 -6.38
CA SER A 340 -13.93 12.17 -7.63
C SER A 340 -15.41 12.07 -8.02
N PHE A 341 -16.17 11.11 -7.46
CA PHE A 341 -17.62 11.09 -7.68
C PHE A 341 -18.27 12.34 -7.03
N GLY A 342 -19.40 12.82 -7.53
CA GLY A 342 -20.16 13.87 -6.84
C GLY A 342 -19.59 15.30 -6.88
N GLY A 343 -18.54 15.57 -7.68
CA GLY A 343 -18.06 16.94 -7.91
C GLY A 343 -17.28 17.50 -6.72
N ASP A 344 -17.76 18.61 -6.14
CA ASP A 344 -17.06 19.38 -5.10
C ASP A 344 -17.13 18.75 -3.68
N GLU A 345 -17.82 17.61 -3.52
CA GLU A 345 -17.89 16.89 -2.24
C GLU A 345 -16.72 15.90 -2.04
N ASP A 346 -15.56 16.43 -1.65
CA ASP A 346 -14.34 15.65 -1.40
C ASP A 346 -14.46 14.60 -0.27
N HIS A 347 -15.41 14.78 0.65
CA HIS A 347 -15.62 13.91 1.81
C HIS A 347 -17.08 13.50 1.93
N ARG A 348 -17.37 12.25 1.57
CA ARG A 348 -18.71 11.68 1.54
C ARG A 348 -19.11 11.12 2.91
N SER A 349 -20.41 11.02 3.19
CA SER A 349 -20.92 10.21 4.31
C SER A 349 -20.61 8.73 4.11
N ILE A 350 -20.55 7.95 5.19
CA ILE A 350 -20.35 6.48 5.11
C ILE A 350 -21.43 5.78 4.26
N ILE A 351 -22.66 6.30 4.25
CA ILE A 351 -23.76 5.78 3.40
C ILE A 351 -23.44 6.00 1.92
N SER A 352 -23.09 7.23 1.55
CA SER A 352 -22.73 7.57 0.17
C SER A 352 -21.48 6.82 -0.27
N PHE A 353 -20.48 6.71 0.60
CA PHE A 353 -19.29 5.89 0.42
C PHE A 353 -19.68 4.43 0.07
N SER A 354 -20.56 3.82 0.86
CA SER A 354 -21.01 2.43 0.64
C SER A 354 -21.68 2.25 -0.73
N HIS A 355 -22.50 3.21 -1.18
CA HIS A 355 -23.12 3.16 -2.51
C HIS A 355 -22.09 3.23 -3.64
N ILE A 356 -21.13 4.15 -3.56
CA ILE A 356 -20.06 4.28 -4.57
C ILE A 356 -19.16 3.06 -4.56
N TYR A 357 -18.79 2.58 -3.36
CA TYR A 357 -17.99 1.38 -3.18
C TYR A 357 -18.64 0.18 -3.87
N ARG A 358 -19.95 -0.05 -3.67
CA ARG A 358 -20.71 -1.10 -4.34
C ARG A 358 -20.70 -0.91 -5.85
N LEU A 359 -20.95 0.30 -6.34
CA LEU A 359 -20.92 0.61 -7.76
C LEU A 359 -19.56 0.28 -8.39
N LEU A 360 -18.46 0.74 -7.79
CA LEU A 360 -17.11 0.54 -8.29
C LEU A 360 -16.64 -0.93 -8.20
N SER A 361 -17.05 -1.62 -7.15
CA SER A 361 -16.79 -3.05 -6.94
C SER A 361 -17.43 -3.90 -8.06
N LEU A 362 -18.55 -3.46 -8.62
CA LEU A 362 -19.24 -4.15 -9.70
C LEU A 362 -18.79 -3.68 -11.08
N TYR A 363 -18.61 -2.37 -11.25
CA TYR A 363 -18.30 -1.76 -12.54
C TYR A 363 -16.99 -2.30 -13.14
N THR A 364 -15.94 -2.44 -12.32
CA THR A 364 -14.62 -2.86 -12.81
C THR A 364 -14.65 -4.30 -13.35
N PRO A 365 -15.18 -5.30 -12.61
CA PRO A 365 -15.44 -6.63 -13.15
C PRO A 365 -16.31 -6.63 -14.41
N ILE A 366 -17.45 -5.93 -14.38
CA ILE A 366 -18.43 -5.94 -15.48
C ILE A 366 -17.83 -5.36 -16.76
N LYS A 367 -17.11 -4.24 -16.66
CA LYS A 367 -16.44 -3.62 -17.80
C LYS A 367 -15.38 -4.54 -18.40
N ALA A 368 -14.62 -5.24 -17.56
CA ALA A 368 -13.63 -6.22 -18.02
C ALA A 368 -14.29 -7.39 -18.76
N CYS A 369 -15.43 -7.90 -18.25
CA CYS A 369 -16.20 -8.96 -18.90
C CYS A 369 -16.81 -8.52 -20.25
N ILE A 370 -17.29 -7.27 -20.36
CA ILE A 370 -17.96 -6.77 -21.58
C ILE A 370 -16.96 -6.46 -22.71
N HIS A 371 -15.73 -6.04 -22.39
CA HIS A 371 -14.72 -5.73 -23.40
C HIS A 371 -13.98 -6.97 -23.96
N GLY A 372 -14.17 -8.16 -23.37
CA GLY A 372 -13.61 -9.41 -23.90
C GLY A 372 -14.51 -10.02 -24.98
N SER A 373 -14.21 -9.80 -26.26
CA SER A 373 -14.92 -10.45 -27.39
C SER A 373 -14.53 -11.91 -27.64
N VAL A 374 -13.99 -12.61 -26.64
CA VAL A 374 -13.56 -14.01 -26.78
C VAL A 374 -14.10 -14.79 -25.59
N THR A 375 -14.76 -15.91 -25.85
CA THR A 375 -15.04 -16.96 -24.87
C THR A 375 -13.73 -17.36 -24.20
N GLY A 376 -13.43 -16.76 -23.05
CA GLY A 376 -12.14 -16.86 -22.38
C GLY A 376 -12.34 -16.86 -20.87
N GLU A 377 -11.57 -17.71 -20.20
CA GLU A 377 -11.69 -18.14 -18.81
C GLU A 377 -12.04 -17.05 -17.78
N SER A 378 -12.74 -17.46 -16.72
CA SER A 378 -13.16 -16.68 -15.53
C SER A 378 -12.00 -16.10 -14.70
N THR A 379 -10.89 -15.66 -15.30
CA THR A 379 -9.64 -15.26 -14.64
C THR A 379 -9.61 -13.82 -14.13
N TYR A 380 -10.59 -12.99 -14.50
CA TYR A 380 -10.58 -11.55 -14.24
C TYR A 380 -11.39 -11.10 -13.01
N VAL A 381 -12.09 -12.00 -12.33
CA VAL A 381 -12.95 -11.68 -11.19
C VAL A 381 -12.87 -12.81 -10.16
N LEU A 382 -12.82 -12.49 -8.86
CA LEU A 382 -12.95 -13.48 -7.76
C LEU A 382 -14.37 -14.04 -7.61
N ALA A 383 -15.28 -13.70 -8.52
CA ALA A 383 -16.62 -14.26 -8.60
C ALA A 383 -16.61 -15.48 -9.51
N THR A 384 -17.20 -16.58 -9.05
CA THR A 384 -17.54 -17.72 -9.90
C THR A 384 -18.70 -17.36 -10.81
N MET A 385 -18.58 -17.65 -12.11
CA MET A 385 -19.74 -17.73 -12.99
C MET A 385 -20.36 -19.11 -12.83
N GLU A 386 -21.52 -19.21 -12.18
CA GLU A 386 -22.35 -20.41 -12.25
C GLU A 386 -23.22 -20.34 -13.51
N GLU A 387 -23.23 -21.42 -14.30
CA GLU A 387 -24.25 -21.64 -15.32
C GLU A 387 -25.60 -21.74 -14.60
N ALA A 388 -26.45 -20.73 -14.80
CA ALA A 388 -27.81 -20.78 -14.27
C ALA A 388 -28.52 -22.03 -14.83
N PRO A 389 -29.08 -22.92 -14.00
CA PRO A 389 -29.89 -24.02 -14.49
C PRO A 389 -31.03 -23.44 -15.31
N GLY A 390 -31.13 -23.88 -16.56
CA GLY A 390 -31.97 -23.29 -17.59
C GLY A 390 -33.37 -22.98 -17.09
N CYS A 391 -33.74 -21.70 -17.18
CA CYS A 391 -35.14 -21.33 -17.15
C CYS A 391 -35.80 -22.02 -18.35
N GLN A 392 -36.69 -22.98 -18.10
CA GLN A 392 -37.55 -23.56 -19.12
C GLN A 392 -38.48 -22.46 -19.66
N SER A 393 -37.96 -21.61 -20.53
CA SER A 393 -38.78 -20.80 -21.41
C SER A 393 -38.98 -21.60 -22.69
N SER A 394 -40.24 -21.88 -22.97
CA SER A 394 -40.72 -22.51 -24.18
C SER A 394 -40.39 -21.64 -25.41
N ARG A 395 -39.22 -21.85 -26.02
CA ARG A 395 -38.94 -21.61 -27.44
C ARG A 395 -37.59 -22.21 -27.81
N ALA A 396 -37.63 -23.22 -28.67
CA ALA A 396 -36.47 -23.91 -29.19
C ALA A 396 -35.59 -22.95 -30.02
N GLY A 397 -34.27 -22.99 -29.82
CA GLY A 397 -33.32 -22.80 -30.93
C GLY A 397 -32.33 -21.62 -30.89
N CYS A 398 -32.11 -20.91 -29.79
CA CYS A 398 -31.00 -19.93 -29.71
C CYS A 398 -30.32 -19.96 -28.33
N PRO A 399 -28.98 -20.05 -28.22
CA PRO A 399 -28.29 -19.80 -26.97
C PRO A 399 -28.49 -18.32 -26.60
N GLY A 400 -29.13 -18.06 -25.46
CA GLY A 400 -29.29 -16.71 -24.93
C GLY A 400 -27.94 -16.05 -24.61
N PRO A 401 -27.87 -14.71 -24.54
CA PRO A 401 -26.65 -14.02 -24.15
C PRO A 401 -26.19 -14.48 -22.75
N PRO A 402 -24.88 -14.54 -22.47
CA PRO A 402 -24.37 -14.91 -21.16
C PRO A 402 -24.92 -13.94 -20.11
N THR A 403 -25.74 -14.45 -19.20
CA THR A 403 -26.24 -13.70 -18.06
C THR A 403 -25.13 -13.65 -17.01
N LEU A 404 -24.55 -12.46 -16.81
CA LEU A 404 -23.60 -12.22 -15.74
C LEU A 404 -24.35 -12.26 -14.40
N VAL A 405 -24.34 -13.41 -13.73
CA VAL A 405 -24.77 -13.54 -12.34
C VAL A 405 -23.65 -12.92 -11.50
N VAL A 406 -23.77 -11.62 -11.19
CA VAL A 406 -23.13 -11.11 -9.98
C VAL A 406 -23.81 -11.88 -8.86
N ALA A 407 -23.04 -12.63 -8.07
CA ALA A 407 -23.54 -13.30 -6.87
C ALA A 407 -24.18 -12.25 -5.94
N CYS A 408 -25.47 -12.02 -6.14
CA CYS A 408 -26.37 -11.43 -5.18
C CYS A 408 -27.21 -12.59 -4.66
N ARG A 409 -26.58 -13.47 -3.85
CA ARG A 409 -27.25 -14.26 -2.81
C ARG A 409 -26.27 -15.15 -2.01
N SER A 410 -26.18 -14.79 -0.72
CA SER A 410 -26.30 -15.67 0.45
C SER A 410 -25.20 -16.61 0.96
N GLU A 411 -23.98 -16.68 0.41
CA GLU A 411 -22.95 -17.59 0.97
C GLU A 411 -21.57 -16.99 1.29
N LEU A 412 -21.52 -15.68 1.56
CA LEU A 412 -20.61 -15.16 2.58
C LEU A 412 -21.39 -15.21 3.90
N SER A 413 -21.12 -16.20 4.74
CA SER A 413 -21.68 -16.25 6.10
C SER A 413 -21.04 -15.18 6.98
N VAL A 414 -21.43 -13.93 6.72
CA VAL A 414 -21.71 -12.90 7.70
C VAL A 414 -23.15 -12.49 7.33
N ARG A 415 -24.10 -12.88 8.18
CA ARG A 415 -25.54 -12.65 8.04
C ARG A 415 -25.86 -11.17 8.12
N VAL A 416 -25.52 -10.42 7.07
CA VAL A 416 -26.23 -9.18 6.75
C VAL A 416 -27.54 -9.59 6.08
N ARG A 417 -28.61 -9.67 6.88
CA ARG A 417 -29.98 -9.78 6.38
C ARG A 417 -30.26 -8.58 5.46
N VAL A 418 -30.27 -8.83 4.16
CA VAL A 418 -31.00 -8.01 3.19
C VAL A 418 -32.19 -8.83 2.74
N GLN A 419 -33.38 -8.52 3.26
CA GLN A 419 -34.64 -8.97 2.68
C GLN A 419 -34.83 -8.21 1.35
N ALA A 420 -35.19 -8.98 0.32
CA ALA A 420 -35.43 -8.52 -1.04
C ALA A 420 -36.47 -7.38 -1.12
N CYS A 421 -36.21 -6.37 -1.95
CA CYS A 421 -36.66 -6.32 -3.35
C CYS A 421 -35.77 -5.37 -4.16
#